data_AF-A0A4Q7CJ49-F1
#
_entry.id   AF-A0A4Q7CJ49-F1
#
_cell.length_a   1.000
_cell.length_b   1.000
_cell.length_c   1.000
_cell.angle_alpha   90.00
_cell.angle_beta   90.00
_cell.angle_gamma   90.00
#
_symmetry.space_group_name_H-M   'P 1'
#
loop_
_entity.id
_entity.type
_entity.pdbx_description
1 polymer ?
#
loop_
_entity_poly.entity_id
_entity_poly.type
_entity_poly.pdbx_seq_one_letter_code
_entity_poly.pdbx_strand_id
1 'polypeptide(L)'
;TYRHLKNDKNMQEIAVIESVKENTVEDHVLELFIKGYLSNYDLYINQTFYSAFKSFYQNNKEERLKEFKLKFPDHSYFEIKLAIVRFSREE
;
A
#
# COMPACT_ATOMS: atom_id res chain seq x y z
N THR A 1 -12.68 9.61 0.34
CA THR A 1 -11.72 8.68 -0.33
C THR A 1 -12.34 7.65 -1.29
N TYR A 2 -13.15 6.68 -0.83
CA TYR A 2 -13.63 5.55 -1.67
C TYR A 2 -14.39 5.97 -2.95
N ARG A 3 -15.21 7.02 -2.87
CA ARG A 3 -16.00 7.54 -4.00
C ARG A 3 -15.13 8.24 -5.07
N HIS A 4 -13.95 8.74 -4.69
CA HIS A 4 -13.02 9.43 -5.60
C HIS A 4 -12.05 8.48 -6.29
N LEU A 5 -11.62 7.41 -5.60
CA LEU A 5 -10.87 6.30 -6.20
C LEU A 5 -11.63 5.64 -7.36
N LYS A 6 -12.96 5.56 -7.25
CA LYS A 6 -13.84 5.05 -8.31
C LYS A 6 -13.91 5.93 -9.57
N ASN A 7 -13.35 7.15 -9.51
CA ASN A 7 -13.34 8.12 -10.62
C ASN A 7 -11.92 8.34 -11.17
N ASP A 8 -11.03 7.34 -11.07
CA ASP A 8 -9.65 7.39 -11.60
C ASP A 8 -8.75 8.49 -10.99
N LYS A 9 -9.16 9.08 -9.86
CA LYS A 9 -8.39 10.14 -9.20
C LYS A 9 -7.20 9.55 -8.44
N ASN A 10 -6.01 10.09 -8.71
CA ASN A 10 -4.79 9.73 -8.00
C ASN A 10 -4.83 10.21 -6.54
N MET A 11 -4.04 9.59 -5.64
CA MET A 11 -4.04 9.91 -4.21
C MET A 11 -3.78 11.40 -3.92
N GLN A 12 -2.94 12.04 -4.74
CA GLN A 12 -2.68 13.48 -4.70
C GLN A 12 -3.93 14.32 -4.94
N GLU A 13 -4.73 13.96 -5.94
CA GLU A 13 -5.97 14.68 -6.23
C GLU A 13 -6.99 14.49 -5.11
N ILE A 14 -7.05 13.28 -4.53
CA ILE A 14 -7.92 13.01 -3.39
C ILE A 14 -7.49 13.83 -2.17
N ALA A 15 -6.18 14.00 -1.94
CA ALA A 15 -5.65 14.81 -0.85
C ALA A 15 -6.10 16.27 -0.97
N VAL A 16 -6.05 16.83 -2.19
CA VAL A 16 -6.51 18.19 -2.48
C VAL A 16 -8.03 18.32 -2.30
N ILE A 17 -8.81 17.36 -2.79
CA ILE A 17 -10.29 17.38 -2.71
C ILE A 17 -10.78 17.28 -1.27
N GLU A 18 -10.19 16.37 -0.49
CA GLU A 18 -10.57 16.13 0.91
C GLU A 18 -9.85 17.11 1.86
N SER A 19 -9.00 17.99 1.33
CA SER A 19 -8.19 18.96 2.08
C SER A 19 -7.36 18.31 3.21
N VAL A 20 -6.80 17.13 2.94
CA VAL A 20 -5.94 16.35 3.85
C VAL A 20 -4.54 16.19 3.27
N LYS A 21 -3.60 15.72 4.07
CA LYS A 21 -2.26 15.37 3.59
C LYS A 21 -2.30 14.06 2.80
N GLU A 22 -1.39 13.91 1.84
CA GLU A 22 -1.21 12.67 1.06
C GLU A 22 -1.08 11.44 1.98
N ASN A 23 -0.28 11.53 3.05
CA ASN A 23 -0.16 10.48 4.06
C ASN A 23 -1.49 10.04 4.69
N THR A 24 -2.45 10.96 4.86
CA THR A 24 -3.78 10.64 5.40
C THR A 24 -4.62 9.90 4.36
N VAL A 25 -4.47 10.26 3.08
CA VAL A 25 -5.12 9.53 1.99
C VAL A 25 -4.55 8.13 1.87
N GLU A 26 -3.23 7.98 1.90
CA GLU A 26 -2.54 6.68 1.90
C GLU A 26 -3.05 5.78 3.03
N ASP A 27 -3.21 6.31 4.24
CA ASP A 27 -3.75 5.56 5.39
C ASP A 27 -5.21 5.14 5.17
N HIS A 28 -6.05 6.03 4.65
CA HIS A 28 -7.44 5.70 4.27
C HIS A 28 -7.51 4.65 3.15
N VAL A 29 -6.64 4.73 2.14
CA VAL A 29 -6.57 3.75 1.05
C VAL A 29 -6.17 2.39 1.61
N LEU A 30 -5.15 2.35 2.47
CA LEU A 30 -4.70 1.13 3.13
C LEU A 30 -5.83 0.51 3.95
N GLU A 31 -6.59 1.32 4.69
CA GLU A 31 -7.75 0.87 5.46
C GLU A 31 -8.81 0.21 4.56
N LEU A 32 -9.07 0.78 3.37
CA LEU A 32 -10.00 0.19 2.41
C LEU A 32 -9.53 -1.18 1.89
N PHE A 33 -8.21 -1.36 1.69
CA PHE A 33 -7.65 -2.67 1.38
C PHE A 33 -7.79 -3.63 2.55
N ILE A 34 -7.46 -3.21 3.78
CA ILE A 34 -7.60 -4.06 4.97
C ILE A 34 -9.05 -4.53 5.16
N LYS A 35 -10.01 -3.60 5.02
CA LYS A 35 -11.46 -3.87 5.13
C LYS A 35 -12.05 -4.63 3.95
N GLY A 36 -11.32 -4.76 2.83
CA GLY A 36 -11.75 -5.53 1.66
C GLY A 36 -12.65 -4.80 0.69
N TYR A 37 -12.74 -3.48 0.82
CA TYR A 37 -13.40 -2.63 -0.17
C TYR A 37 -12.58 -2.50 -1.45
N LEU A 38 -11.26 -2.70 -1.36
CA LEU A 38 -10.33 -2.72 -2.49
C LEU A 38 -9.60 -4.06 -2.57
N SER A 39 -9.35 -4.50 -3.80
CA SER A 39 -8.63 -5.74 -4.11
C SER A 39 -7.64 -5.58 -5.27
N ASN A 40 -7.64 -4.43 -5.96
CA ASN A 40 -6.76 -4.19 -7.10
C ASN A 40 -5.44 -3.56 -6.62
N TYR A 41 -4.52 -4.40 -6.15
CA TYR A 41 -3.23 -3.97 -5.62
C TYR A 41 -2.27 -3.48 -6.71
N ASP A 42 -2.45 -3.95 -7.95
CA ASP A 42 -1.61 -3.63 -9.10
C ASP A 42 -1.66 -2.14 -9.52
N LEU A 43 -2.63 -1.37 -8.99
CA LEU A 43 -2.68 0.08 -9.14
C LEU A 43 -1.57 0.82 -8.36
N TYR A 44 -0.98 0.16 -7.37
CA TYR A 44 -0.08 0.79 -6.42
C TYR A 44 1.25 0.08 -6.29
N ILE A 45 1.27 -1.25 -6.46
CA ILE A 45 2.48 -2.05 -6.37
C ILE A 45 2.61 -2.92 -7.60
N ASN A 46 3.78 -2.90 -8.23
CA ASN A 46 4.04 -3.76 -9.38
C ASN A 46 4.36 -5.20 -8.94
N GLN A 47 4.13 -6.16 -9.84
CA GLN A 47 4.33 -7.59 -9.58
C GLN A 47 5.80 -7.94 -9.25
N THR A 48 6.76 -7.25 -9.87
CA THR A 48 8.20 -7.49 -9.64
C THR A 48 8.59 -7.18 -8.20
N PHE A 49 8.17 -6.02 -7.71
CA PHE A 49 8.34 -5.61 -6.32
C PHE A 49 7.62 -6.56 -5.38
N TYR A 50 6.34 -6.87 -5.65
CA TYR A 50 5.58 -7.75 -4.77
C TYR A 50 6.21 -9.13 -4.64
N SER A 51 6.73 -9.69 -5.74
CA SER A 51 7.39 -11.00 -5.73
C SER A 51 8.68 -10.98 -4.91
N ALA A 52 9.49 -9.93 -5.05
CA ALA A 52 10.71 -9.75 -4.24
C ALA A 52 10.38 -9.51 -2.75
N PHE A 53 9.36 -8.70 -2.49
CA PHE A 53 8.84 -8.41 -1.15
C PHE A 53 8.35 -9.68 -0.47
N LYS A 54 7.53 -10.49 -1.15
CA LYS A 54 6.95 -11.73 -0.62
C LYS A 54 8.02 -12.70 -0.11
N SER A 55 9.05 -12.96 -0.92
CA SER A 55 10.17 -13.83 -0.55
C SER A 55 10.95 -13.30 0.65
N PHE A 56 11.14 -11.98 0.74
CA PHE A 56 11.81 -11.35 1.87
C PHE A 56 10.94 -11.38 3.13
N TYR A 57 9.66 -11.02 3.02
CA TYR A 57 8.70 -10.92 4.12
C TYR A 57 8.47 -12.26 4.81
N GLN A 58 8.38 -13.36 4.05
CA GLN A 58 8.21 -14.71 4.61
C GLN A 58 9.28 -15.09 5.64
N ASN A 59 10.52 -14.64 5.44
CA ASN A 59 11.65 -14.95 6.32
C ASN A 59 11.85 -13.90 7.43
N ASN A 60 11.11 -12.78 7.38
CA ASN A 60 11.38 -11.58 8.17
C ASN A 60 10.09 -10.96 8.72
N LYS A 61 9.02 -11.75 8.92
CA LYS A 61 7.68 -11.24 9.28
C LYS A 61 7.66 -10.38 10.56
N GLU A 62 8.59 -10.60 11.47
CA GLU A 62 8.71 -9.92 12.76
C GLU A 62 9.56 -8.63 12.71
N GLU A 63 10.19 -8.35 11.57
CA GLU A 63 11.03 -7.17 11.39
C GLU A 63 10.20 -5.88 11.40
N ARG A 64 10.85 -4.77 11.78
CA ARG A 64 10.20 -3.45 11.80
C ARG A 64 10.03 -2.92 10.38
N LEU A 65 9.01 -2.09 10.15
CA LEU A 65 8.74 -1.45 8.86
C LEU A 65 9.97 -0.72 8.28
N LYS A 66 10.84 -0.20 9.15
CA LYS A 66 12.11 0.45 8.76
C LYS A 66 13.05 -0.49 8.02
N GLU A 67 13.14 -1.77 8.41
CA GLU A 67 14.04 -2.75 7.79
C GLU A 67 13.58 -3.08 6.36
N PHE A 68 12.27 -3.16 6.15
CA PHE A 68 11.70 -3.26 4.81
C PHE A 68 11.99 -2.03 3.96
N LYS A 69 11.94 -0.82 4.53
CA LYS A 69 12.28 0.41 3.81
C LYS A 69 13.76 0.49 3.44
N LEU A 70 14.65 -0.08 4.26
CA LEU A 70 16.07 -0.22 3.92
C LEU A 70 16.29 -1.21 2.77
N LYS A 71 15.51 -2.30 2.74
CA LYS A 71 15.59 -3.32 1.67
C LYS A 71 14.99 -2.85 0.34
N PHE A 72 13.92 -2.05 0.40
CA PHE A 72 13.17 -1.53 -0.74
C PHE A 72 13.16 0.00 -0.73
N PRO A 73 14.32 0.66 -0.91
CA PRO A 73 14.43 2.11 -0.79
C PRO A 73 13.62 2.85 -1.85
N ASP A 74 13.45 2.28 -3.04
CA ASP A 74 12.67 2.84 -4.15
C ASP A 74 11.15 2.86 -3.90
N HIS A 75 10.65 2.17 -2.85
CA HIS A 75 9.23 2.03 -2.59
C HIS A 75 8.81 2.79 -1.34
N SER A 76 7.71 3.52 -1.41
CA SER A 76 7.16 4.29 -0.31
C SER A 76 6.71 3.40 0.86
N TYR A 77 6.61 3.98 2.06
CA TYR A 77 6.08 3.27 3.21
C TYR A 77 4.66 2.74 2.97
N PHE A 78 3.85 3.46 2.20
CA PHE A 78 2.54 3.00 1.77
C PHE A 78 2.61 1.72 0.93
N GLU A 79 3.47 1.67 -0.10
CA GLU A 79 3.63 0.48 -0.96
C GLU A 79 4.09 -0.74 -0.16
N ILE A 80 5.02 -0.54 0.78
CA ILE A 80 5.49 -1.59 1.68
C ILE A 80 4.35 -2.07 2.59
N LYS A 81 3.60 -1.17 3.22
CA LYS A 81 2.43 -1.53 4.06
C LYS A 81 1.38 -2.26 3.24
N LEU A 82 1.13 -1.81 2.01
CA LEU A 82 0.15 -2.42 1.12
C LEU A 82 0.57 -3.83 0.71
N ALA A 83 1.86 -4.06 0.46
CA ALA A 83 2.40 -5.38 0.18
C ALA A 83 2.23 -6.35 1.38
N ILE A 84 2.40 -5.86 2.62
CA ILE A 84 2.09 -6.64 3.83
C ILE A 84 0.61 -7.04 3.85
N VAL A 85 -0.29 -6.07 3.64
CA VAL A 85 -1.74 -6.32 3.62
C VAL A 85 -2.14 -7.30 2.53
N ARG A 86 -1.53 -7.21 1.34
CA ARG A 86 -1.74 -8.16 0.24
C ARG A 86 -1.29 -9.56 0.66
N PHE A 87 -0.09 -9.68 1.23
CA PHE A 87 0.45 -10.96 1.69
C PHE A 87 -0.44 -11.61 2.76
N SER A 88 -0.87 -10.85 3.77
CA SER A 88 -1.76 -11.35 4.85
C SER A 88 -3.15 -11.79 4.37
N ARG A 89 -3.52 -11.50 3.13
CA ARG A 89 -4.80 -11.92 2.53
C ARG A 89 -4.65 -13.09 1.55
N GLU A 90 -3.44 -13.34 1.07
CA GLU A 90 -3.11 -14.51 0.26
C GLU A 90 -2.81 -15.75 1.14
N GLU A 91 -2.48 -15.54 2.41
CA GLU A 91 -2.25 -16.58 3.45
C GLU A 91 -3.54 -16.94 4.19
#